data_AF-A0A973M683-F1
#
_entry.id   AF-A0A973M683-F1
#
_cell.length_a   1.000
_cell.length_b   1.000
_cell.length_c   1.000
_cell.angle_alpha   90.00
_cell.angle_beta   90.00
_cell.angle_gamma   90.00
#
_symmetry.space_group_name_H-M   'P 1'
#
loop_
_entity.id
_entity.type
_entity.pdbx_description
1 polymer ?
#
loop_
_entity_poly.entity_id
_entity_poly.type
_entity_poly.pdbx_seq_one_letter_code
_entity_poly.pdbx_strand_id
1 'polypeptide(L)'
;MTFQQVRCVTVAPDIQPAVRKHCWRTRQPGPATTEVHIVNRPALAAHPPRLTRALAAGAALLGVLVALLLALAPAAQATSSPSPAPSRSGSQSQFQNTISGFLRNSGQPLSGVKITAKGNGFEGSTKSASNGSWSISVPSQGSYQVTLDESTLPSGVKLADGQENPRTVTFNQTSNVSTIFAFGAGITVNQVSFFGNLLNRLVAGLSFGLLLALSAVGLSLIFGTTGLTNFAHGEMVTLGAVVVFSLSALGLPFWLAIIGGLVSGAAFGFVQDAFLWKPLRRRGTGLVPMMIVSIGLALAARYVMLFFFGGATQQLPYAQTTDIDLGPVSVSPNNLVSLLISAVVIALIGIVLLRTRLGKATRAVADNPALAAASGIDVDRVIRIVWVTGGLLAALGGILWAYYRPGVTFNMGQQILLMIFAGVTLGGLGTVFGALVGSVVVGVFVELTTVFGLTSDLKYVGALVIMILVLLFRPQGILGRRERVG
;
A
#
# COMPACT_ATOMS: atom_id res chain seq x y z
N MET A 1 -51.82 8.37 -41.77
CA MET A 1 -51.33 8.61 -40.40
C MET A 1 -50.00 7.90 -40.22
N THR A 2 -48.87 8.58 -40.41
CA THR A 2 -47.64 8.43 -39.62
C THR A 2 -46.67 9.52 -40.08
N PHE A 3 -46.39 10.44 -39.17
CA PHE A 3 -45.50 11.57 -39.34
C PHE A 3 -44.05 11.11 -39.38
N GLN A 4 -43.25 11.58 -40.34
CA GLN A 4 -41.80 11.61 -40.21
C GLN A 4 -41.38 13.08 -40.16
N GLN A 5 -41.01 13.51 -38.96
CA GLN A 5 -40.58 14.87 -38.67
C GLN A 5 -39.32 15.22 -39.47
N VAL A 6 -39.45 16.28 -40.26
CA VAL A 6 -38.32 17.07 -40.76
C VAL A 6 -37.82 17.92 -39.59
N ARG A 7 -36.57 17.73 -39.17
CA ARG A 7 -35.85 18.74 -38.38
C ARG A 7 -34.75 19.34 -39.24
N CYS A 8 -34.99 20.58 -39.65
CA CYS A 8 -33.99 21.49 -40.16
C CYS A 8 -33.01 21.87 -39.03
N VAL A 9 -31.72 21.84 -39.32
CA VAL A 9 -30.73 22.64 -38.57
C VAL A 9 -30.33 23.77 -39.50
N THR A 10 -30.76 24.97 -39.13
CA THR A 10 -30.38 26.26 -39.70
C THR A 10 -28.92 26.55 -39.33
N VAL A 11 -28.07 26.76 -40.34
CA VAL A 11 -26.79 27.46 -40.18
C VAL A 11 -27.00 28.86 -40.74
N ALA A 12 -26.87 29.86 -39.88
CA ALA A 12 -26.93 31.27 -40.27
C ALA A 12 -25.71 31.64 -41.16
N PRO A 13 -25.88 32.51 -42.16
CA PRO A 13 -24.80 32.91 -43.07
C PRO A 13 -24.15 34.21 -42.58
N ASP A 14 -22.84 34.36 -42.76
CA ASP A 14 -22.28 35.71 -42.89
C ASP A 14 -20.98 35.76 -43.71
N ILE A 15 -20.92 36.80 -44.55
CA ILE A 15 -19.75 37.45 -45.20
C ILE A 15 -19.22 36.90 -46.55
N GLN A 16 -19.80 37.52 -47.59
CA GLN A 16 -19.25 38.07 -48.85
C GLN A 16 -19.04 37.25 -50.15
N PRO A 17 -19.25 37.89 -51.33
CA PRO A 17 -19.38 37.23 -52.63
C PRO A 17 -18.18 37.49 -53.55
N ALA A 18 -17.76 36.50 -54.35
CA ALA A 18 -17.05 36.79 -55.59
C ALA A 18 -17.10 35.64 -56.60
N VAL A 19 -17.31 36.02 -57.86
CA VAL A 19 -16.89 35.35 -59.10
C VAL A 19 -17.91 34.49 -59.87
N ARG A 20 -18.52 35.18 -60.83
CA ARG A 20 -18.84 34.85 -62.24
C ARG A 20 -19.47 33.49 -62.61
N LYS A 21 -20.66 33.62 -63.23
CA LYS A 21 -21.29 32.64 -64.13
C LYS A 21 -20.45 32.43 -65.39
N HIS A 22 -20.21 31.17 -65.80
CA HIS A 22 -20.04 30.75 -67.20
C HIS A 22 -20.69 29.36 -67.38
N CYS A 23 -21.70 29.30 -68.25
CA CYS A 23 -22.42 28.08 -68.66
C CYS A 23 -21.61 27.32 -69.71
N TRP A 24 -21.44 26.00 -69.58
CA TRP A 24 -21.46 25.09 -70.73
C TRP A 24 -22.10 23.75 -70.36
N ARG A 25 -22.90 23.28 -71.31
CA ARG A 25 -23.82 22.14 -71.30
C ARG A 25 -23.05 20.81 -71.24
N THR A 26 -23.28 19.97 -70.25
CA THR A 26 -22.96 18.54 -70.31
C THR A 26 -24.24 17.72 -70.20
N ARG A 27 -24.39 16.79 -71.15
CA ARG A 27 -25.51 15.84 -71.25
C ARG A 27 -25.74 15.14 -69.92
N GLN A 28 -26.98 15.10 -69.45
CA GLN A 28 -27.38 14.18 -68.38
C GLN A 28 -27.28 12.73 -68.88
N PRO A 29 -26.52 11.84 -68.22
CA PRO A 29 -26.89 10.44 -68.17
C PRO A 29 -28.06 10.29 -67.19
N GLY A 30 -29.02 9.44 -67.52
CA GLY A 30 -30.11 9.03 -66.62
C GLY A 30 -29.59 8.38 -65.33
N PRO A 31 -30.48 8.01 -64.38
CA PRO A 31 -30.09 7.61 -63.05
C PRO A 31 -29.38 6.26 -63.09
N ALA A 32 -28.06 6.27 -63.17
CA ALA A 32 -27.25 5.11 -62.83
C ALA A 32 -27.34 4.95 -61.31
N THR A 33 -28.29 4.11 -60.87
CA THR A 33 -28.27 3.48 -59.56
C THR A 33 -26.94 2.71 -59.44
N THR A 34 -25.92 3.39 -58.94
CA THR A 34 -24.70 2.73 -58.53
C THR A 34 -25.01 2.10 -57.18
N GLU A 35 -25.62 0.91 -57.21
CA GLU A 35 -25.67 0.04 -56.06
C GLU A 35 -24.22 -0.29 -55.68
N VAL A 36 -23.72 0.37 -54.64
CA VAL A 36 -22.51 -0.06 -53.96
C VAL A 36 -22.88 -1.36 -53.25
N HIS A 37 -22.72 -2.49 -53.93
CA HIS A 37 -22.66 -3.78 -53.28
C HIS A 37 -21.42 -3.77 -52.37
N ILE A 38 -21.63 -3.42 -51.11
CA ILE A 38 -20.70 -3.77 -50.04
C ILE A 38 -20.76 -5.29 -49.95
N VAL A 39 -19.90 -5.96 -50.69
CA VAL A 39 -19.62 -7.38 -50.50
C VAL A 39 -19.02 -7.48 -49.10
N ASN A 40 -19.88 -7.81 -48.14
CA ASN A 40 -19.48 -8.15 -46.79
C ASN A 40 -18.69 -9.46 -46.88
N ARG A 41 -17.39 -9.37 -47.17
CA ARG A 41 -16.52 -10.54 -47.11
C ARG A 41 -16.56 -11.01 -45.65
N PRO A 42 -16.99 -12.23 -45.35
CA PRO A 42 -16.82 -12.76 -44.01
C PRO A 42 -15.35 -12.63 -43.67
N ALA A 43 -15.06 -11.94 -42.56
CA ALA A 43 -13.70 -11.82 -42.05
C ALA A 43 -13.11 -13.23 -42.03
N LEU A 44 -12.10 -13.46 -42.87
CA LEU A 44 -11.29 -14.67 -42.81
C LEU A 44 -10.93 -14.84 -41.34
N ALA A 45 -11.43 -15.91 -40.73
CA ALA A 45 -11.16 -16.25 -39.36
C ALA A 45 -9.64 -16.43 -39.24
N ALA A 46 -8.95 -15.35 -38.87
CA ALA A 46 -7.53 -15.37 -38.64
C ALA A 46 -7.31 -16.36 -37.48
N HIS A 47 -6.79 -17.54 -37.79
CA HIS A 47 -6.34 -18.46 -36.77
C HIS A 47 -5.45 -17.67 -35.79
N PRO A 48 -5.72 -17.71 -34.48
CA PRO A 48 -4.89 -16.99 -33.52
C PRO A 48 -3.45 -17.45 -33.73
N PRO A 49 -2.48 -16.53 -33.94
CA PRO A 49 -1.12 -16.91 -34.29
C PRO A 49 -0.59 -17.83 -33.19
N ARG A 50 0.15 -18.89 -33.56
CA ARG A 50 0.68 -19.92 -32.63
C ARG A 50 1.35 -19.32 -31.38
N LEU A 51 1.92 -18.11 -31.53
CA LEU A 51 2.48 -17.29 -30.46
C LEU A 51 1.48 -16.91 -29.35
N THR A 52 0.22 -16.61 -29.68
CA THR A 52 -0.84 -16.29 -28.70
C THR A 52 -1.28 -17.51 -27.89
N ARG A 53 -1.30 -18.71 -28.50
CA ARG A 53 -1.56 -19.97 -27.79
C ARG A 53 -0.39 -20.35 -26.88
N ALA A 54 0.85 -20.17 -27.34
CA ALA A 54 2.06 -20.41 -26.53
C ALA A 54 2.17 -19.44 -25.35
N LEU A 55 1.82 -18.16 -25.56
CA LEU A 55 1.77 -17.16 -24.50
C LEU A 55 0.64 -17.48 -23.50
N ALA A 56 -0.57 -17.84 -23.97
CA ALA A 56 -1.67 -18.24 -23.11
C ALA A 56 -1.36 -19.49 -22.27
N ALA A 57 -0.68 -20.48 -22.85
CA ALA A 57 -0.15 -21.63 -22.13
C ALA A 57 0.90 -21.21 -21.08
N GLY A 58 1.79 -20.26 -21.42
CA GLY A 58 2.80 -19.74 -20.50
C GLY A 58 2.22 -18.99 -19.30
N ALA A 59 1.13 -18.24 -19.47
CA ALA A 59 0.46 -17.56 -18.36
C ALA A 59 -0.44 -18.46 -17.54
N ALA A 60 -1.07 -19.46 -18.16
CA ALA A 60 -1.72 -20.54 -17.42
C ALA A 60 -0.70 -21.32 -16.58
N LEU A 61 0.48 -21.62 -17.13
CA LEU A 61 1.59 -22.24 -16.42
C LEU A 61 2.13 -21.35 -15.30
N LEU A 62 2.24 -20.03 -15.49
CA LEU A 62 2.72 -19.13 -14.45
C LEU A 62 1.67 -18.90 -13.35
N GLY A 63 0.38 -18.87 -13.70
CA GLY A 63 -0.72 -18.87 -12.74
C GLY A 63 -0.80 -20.18 -11.95
N VAL A 64 -0.56 -21.32 -12.61
CA VAL A 64 -0.43 -22.63 -11.96
C VAL A 64 0.83 -22.69 -11.09
N LEU A 65 1.96 -22.14 -11.54
CA LEU A 65 3.21 -22.12 -10.77
C LEU A 65 3.09 -21.22 -9.53
N VAL A 66 2.46 -20.05 -9.65
CA VAL A 66 2.14 -19.18 -8.51
C VAL A 66 1.14 -19.86 -7.59
N ALA A 67 0.09 -20.50 -8.10
CA ALA A 67 -0.84 -21.28 -7.30
C ALA A 67 -0.16 -22.47 -6.60
N LEU A 68 0.77 -23.16 -7.26
CA LEU A 68 1.55 -24.26 -6.69
C LEU A 68 2.51 -23.76 -5.61
N LEU A 69 3.20 -22.63 -5.85
CA LEU A 69 4.09 -21.97 -4.90
C LEU A 69 3.35 -21.41 -3.69
N LEU A 70 2.11 -20.96 -3.88
CA LEU A 70 1.23 -20.54 -2.79
C LEU A 70 0.68 -21.77 -2.02
N ALA A 71 0.32 -22.86 -2.71
CA ALA A 71 -0.16 -24.11 -2.10
C ALA A 71 0.92 -24.87 -1.32
N LEU A 72 2.19 -24.66 -1.68
CA LEU A 72 3.36 -25.22 -1.01
C LEU A 72 3.87 -24.33 0.13
N ALA A 73 3.21 -23.20 0.43
CA ALA A 73 3.43 -22.49 1.68
C ALA A 73 3.07 -23.44 2.84
N PRO A 74 3.98 -23.70 3.78
CA PRO A 74 3.78 -24.78 4.71
C PRO A 74 2.60 -24.49 5.63
N ALA A 75 1.59 -25.36 5.54
CA ALA A 75 0.75 -25.75 6.67
C ALA A 75 1.58 -26.33 7.86
N ALA A 76 2.91 -26.38 7.73
CA ALA A 76 3.87 -26.97 8.65
C ALA A 76 4.75 -25.91 9.33
N GLN A 77 4.15 -24.92 10.00
CA GLN A 77 4.75 -24.30 11.20
C GLN A 77 3.66 -24.04 12.25
N ALA A 78 2.77 -25.00 12.46
CA ALA A 78 1.99 -25.11 13.69
C ALA A 78 2.83 -25.79 14.79
N THR A 79 4.02 -25.25 15.06
CA THR A 79 4.83 -25.61 16.23
C THR A 79 5.43 -24.34 16.82
N SER A 80 4.58 -23.50 17.37
CA SER A 80 4.95 -22.76 18.57
C SER A 80 3.83 -22.98 19.56
N SER A 81 4.13 -23.73 20.61
CA SER A 81 3.33 -23.82 21.82
C SER A 81 2.84 -22.41 22.20
N PRO A 82 1.53 -22.19 22.39
CA PRO A 82 1.05 -20.90 22.85
C PRO A 82 1.80 -20.55 24.14
N SER A 83 2.33 -19.33 24.24
CA SER A 83 2.78 -18.80 25.53
C SER A 83 1.68 -19.07 26.56
N PRO A 84 2.02 -19.59 27.76
CA PRO A 84 1.01 -19.97 28.73
C PRO A 84 0.11 -18.77 29.00
N ALA A 85 -1.18 -18.92 28.65
CA ALA A 85 -2.20 -17.98 29.04
C ALA A 85 -2.18 -17.91 30.58
N PRO A 86 -2.27 -16.71 31.18
CA PRO A 86 -2.24 -16.58 32.63
C PRO A 86 -3.38 -17.40 33.25
N SER A 87 -3.01 -18.42 34.03
CA SER A 87 -3.93 -19.17 34.86
C SER A 87 -4.53 -18.23 35.91
N ARG A 88 -5.86 -18.05 35.88
CA ARG A 88 -6.62 -17.28 36.87
C ARG A 88 -6.41 -17.88 38.27
N SER A 89 -5.66 -17.19 39.11
CA SER A 89 -5.70 -17.41 40.57
C SER A 89 -6.55 -16.32 41.22
N GLY A 90 -7.72 -16.74 41.72
CA GLY A 90 -8.57 -16.15 42.76
C GLY A 90 -8.50 -14.64 43.06
N SER A 91 -9.47 -13.90 42.53
CA SER A 91 -10.32 -12.96 43.29
C SER A 91 -11.54 -12.66 42.42
N GLN A 92 -12.74 -12.65 42.99
CA GLN A 92 -13.99 -12.37 42.26
C GLN A 92 -13.93 -10.97 41.64
N SER A 93 -13.75 -10.88 40.32
CA SER A 93 -13.72 -9.60 39.60
C SER A 93 -15.14 -9.06 39.48
N GLN A 94 -15.46 -8.01 40.24
CA GLN A 94 -16.75 -7.33 40.23
C GLN A 94 -17.00 -6.54 38.92
N PHE A 95 -15.97 -6.34 38.08
CA PHE A 95 -16.03 -5.59 36.82
C PHE A 95 -15.34 -6.33 35.67
N GLN A 96 -15.77 -6.05 34.42
CA GLN A 96 -15.26 -6.68 33.19
C GLN A 96 -13.93 -6.08 32.70
N ASN A 97 -13.63 -4.82 33.05
CA ASN A 97 -12.43 -4.13 32.59
C ASN A 97 -11.32 -4.27 33.64
N THR A 98 -10.08 -4.55 33.22
CA THR A 98 -8.95 -4.80 34.13
C THR A 98 -7.71 -4.00 33.73
N ILE A 99 -7.10 -3.34 34.71
CA ILE A 99 -5.75 -2.80 34.60
C ILE A 99 -4.81 -3.80 35.27
N SER A 100 -3.76 -4.23 34.59
CA SER A 100 -2.85 -5.25 35.11
C SER A 100 -1.39 -4.93 34.82
N GLY A 101 -0.49 -5.68 35.45
CA GLY A 101 0.93 -5.57 35.18
C GLY A 101 1.75 -6.59 35.95
N PHE A 102 3.06 -6.54 35.73
CA PHE A 102 4.04 -7.30 36.50
C PHE A 102 5.09 -6.36 37.04
N LEU A 103 5.46 -6.54 38.30
CA LEU A 103 6.55 -5.84 38.94
C LEU A 103 7.75 -6.77 39.02
N ARG A 104 8.83 -6.42 38.31
CA ARG A 104 10.07 -7.18 38.28
C ARG A 104 11.26 -6.25 38.40
N ASN A 105 12.21 -6.61 39.26
CA ASN A 105 13.51 -5.95 39.35
C ASN A 105 14.60 -6.97 38.98
N SER A 106 15.39 -6.69 37.94
CA SER A 106 16.47 -7.57 37.48
C SER A 106 16.04 -9.04 37.28
N GLY A 107 14.82 -9.24 36.77
CA GLY A 107 14.23 -10.56 36.53
C GLY A 107 13.49 -11.17 37.73
N GLN A 108 13.72 -10.70 38.96
CA GLN A 108 13.04 -11.20 40.16
C GLN A 108 11.69 -10.49 40.39
N PRO A 109 10.61 -11.23 40.73
CA PRO A 109 9.30 -10.65 40.99
C PRO A 109 9.28 -9.85 42.30
N LEU A 110 8.61 -8.70 42.30
CA LEU A 110 8.39 -7.89 43.50
C LEU A 110 6.98 -8.16 44.04
N SER A 111 6.90 -8.76 45.23
CA SER A 111 5.63 -9.06 45.91
C SER A 111 5.32 -8.05 47.02
N GLY A 112 4.02 -7.84 47.29
CA GLY A 112 3.56 -7.01 48.41
C GLY A 112 3.55 -5.50 48.16
N VAL A 113 3.93 -5.06 46.96
CA VAL A 113 3.91 -3.64 46.56
C VAL A 113 2.48 -3.21 46.32
N LYS A 114 2.06 -2.06 46.88
CA LYS A 114 0.71 -1.52 46.74
C LYS A 114 0.61 -0.65 45.49
N ILE A 115 -0.44 -0.90 44.71
CA ILE A 115 -0.78 -0.15 43.50
C ILE A 115 -2.20 0.38 43.66
N THR A 116 -2.42 1.65 43.31
CA THR A 116 -3.71 2.32 43.37
C THR A 116 -4.08 2.83 41.98
N ALA A 117 -5.31 2.62 41.52
CA ALA A 117 -5.85 3.20 40.31
C ALA A 117 -6.97 4.19 40.66
N LYS A 118 -6.89 5.42 40.17
CA LYS A 118 -7.85 6.49 40.39
C LYS A 118 -8.27 7.15 39.07
N GLY A 119 -9.56 7.23 38.80
CA GLY A 119 -10.08 7.83 37.57
C GLY A 119 -11.57 7.61 37.42
N ASN A 120 -12.26 8.51 36.71
CA ASN A 120 -13.70 8.42 36.43
C ASN A 120 -14.57 8.16 37.68
N GLY A 121 -14.24 8.79 38.82
CA GLY A 121 -14.95 8.62 40.09
C GLY A 121 -14.71 7.28 40.81
N PHE A 122 -13.83 6.43 40.30
CA PHE A 122 -13.42 5.16 40.92
C PHE A 122 -12.01 5.29 41.53
N GLU A 123 -11.84 4.68 42.70
CA GLU A 123 -10.54 4.50 43.36
C GLU A 123 -10.45 3.07 43.89
N GLY A 124 -9.46 2.32 43.43
CA GLY A 124 -9.23 0.93 43.83
C GLY A 124 -7.74 0.68 44.06
N SER A 125 -7.40 -0.21 45.01
CA SER A 125 -6.01 -0.58 45.26
C SER A 125 -5.84 -2.09 45.37
N THR A 126 -4.65 -2.57 45.00
CA THR A 126 -4.27 -3.98 45.08
C THR A 126 -2.82 -4.10 45.53
N LYS A 127 -2.40 -5.30 45.94
CA LYS A 127 -1.00 -5.61 46.21
C LYS A 127 -0.49 -6.62 45.19
N SER A 128 0.79 -6.52 44.81
CA SER A 128 1.41 -7.51 43.93
C SER A 128 1.51 -8.89 44.60
N ALA A 129 1.22 -9.93 43.85
CA ALA A 129 1.32 -11.32 44.28
C ALA A 129 2.79 -11.80 44.34
N SER A 130 3.02 -13.02 44.83
CA SER A 130 4.36 -13.64 44.96
C SER A 130 5.11 -13.75 43.62
N ASN A 131 4.39 -13.87 42.51
CA ASN A 131 4.93 -13.90 41.16
C ASN A 131 5.11 -12.49 40.54
N GLY A 132 4.88 -11.43 41.31
CA GLY A 132 4.97 -10.04 40.89
C GLY A 132 3.78 -9.53 40.08
N SER A 133 2.78 -10.36 39.80
CA SER A 133 1.57 -9.91 39.09
C SER A 133 0.66 -9.08 39.97
N TRP A 134 -0.05 -8.13 39.36
CA TRP A 134 -1.10 -7.38 40.02
C TRP A 134 -2.21 -7.04 39.02
N SER A 135 -3.42 -6.86 39.53
CA SER A 135 -4.58 -6.49 38.72
C SER A 135 -5.60 -5.70 39.54
N ILE A 136 -6.18 -4.66 38.93
CA ILE A 136 -7.28 -3.87 39.48
C ILE A 136 -8.41 -3.87 38.45
N SER A 137 -9.59 -4.36 38.84
CA SER A 137 -10.78 -4.30 38.00
C SER A 137 -11.45 -2.94 38.14
N VAL A 138 -11.80 -2.32 37.01
CA VAL A 138 -12.36 -0.95 36.95
C VAL A 138 -13.77 -0.96 36.30
N PRO A 139 -14.68 -0.08 36.72
CA PRO A 139 -16.10 -0.14 36.33
C PRO A 139 -16.37 0.32 34.89
N SER A 140 -15.58 1.25 34.35
CA SER A 140 -15.78 1.81 33.00
C SER A 140 -14.47 1.87 32.21
N GLN A 141 -14.56 1.93 30.89
CA GLN A 141 -13.41 2.21 30.04
C GLN A 141 -13.17 3.73 30.04
N GLY A 142 -11.91 4.16 30.21
CA GLY A 142 -11.53 5.57 30.20
C GLY A 142 -10.09 5.77 30.66
N SER A 143 -9.75 6.96 31.17
CA SER A 143 -8.40 7.26 31.65
C SER A 143 -8.32 7.09 33.17
N TYR A 144 -7.34 6.30 33.63
CA TYR A 144 -7.06 6.06 35.05
C TYR A 144 -5.62 6.42 35.37
N GLN A 145 -5.40 7.12 36.47
CA GLN A 145 -4.08 7.34 37.06
C GLN A 145 -3.72 6.15 37.94
N VAL A 146 -2.67 5.44 37.57
CA VAL A 146 -2.14 4.30 38.30
C VAL A 146 -0.90 4.75 39.07
N THR A 147 -1.00 4.75 40.38
CA THR A 147 0.06 5.13 41.31
C THR A 147 0.65 3.87 41.93
N LEU A 148 1.98 3.76 41.92
CA LEU A 148 2.70 2.77 42.71
C LEU A 148 3.15 3.43 44.03
N ASP A 149 2.84 2.80 45.15
CA ASP A 149 3.23 3.29 46.47
C ASP A 149 4.68 2.92 46.78
N GLU A 150 5.57 3.89 46.67
CA GLU A 150 7.02 3.69 46.85
C GLU A 150 7.39 3.26 48.28
N SER A 151 6.56 3.59 49.28
CA SER A 151 6.80 3.19 50.67
C SER A 151 6.67 1.67 50.87
N THR A 152 5.99 0.99 49.94
CA THR A 152 5.77 -0.46 49.98
C THR A 152 6.83 -1.26 49.19
N LEU A 153 7.83 -0.58 48.63
CA LEU A 153 8.92 -1.24 47.92
C LEU A 153 9.89 -1.92 48.90
N PRO A 154 10.41 -3.12 48.57
CA PRO A 154 11.47 -3.77 49.34
C PRO A 154 12.72 -2.89 49.45
N SER A 155 13.47 -3.04 50.55
CA SER A 155 14.69 -2.25 50.80
C SER A 155 15.69 -2.36 49.65
N GLY A 156 16.17 -1.21 49.17
CA GLY A 156 17.13 -1.12 48.06
C GLY A 156 16.51 -1.09 46.66
N VAL A 157 15.19 -1.23 46.52
CA VAL A 157 14.50 -1.11 45.23
C VAL A 157 13.94 0.30 45.07
N LYS A 158 14.33 0.98 44.00
CA LYS A 158 13.75 2.27 43.59
C LYS A 158 13.16 2.15 42.19
N LEU A 159 12.14 2.96 41.92
CA LEU A 159 11.65 3.18 40.57
C LEU A 159 12.79 3.70 39.69
N ALA A 160 12.76 3.30 38.42
CA ALA A 160 13.66 3.79 37.39
C ALA A 160 13.61 5.33 37.29
N ASP A 161 14.77 5.97 37.16
CA ASP A 161 14.86 7.43 37.03
C ASP A 161 14.11 7.90 35.76
N GLY A 162 13.33 8.98 35.89
CA GLY A 162 12.52 9.56 34.80
C GLY A 162 11.17 8.89 34.56
N GLN A 163 10.79 7.88 35.36
CA GLN A 163 9.49 7.24 35.25
C GLN A 163 8.38 8.04 35.95
N GLU A 164 7.30 8.33 35.23
CA GLU A 164 6.12 8.97 35.81
C GLU A 164 5.47 8.06 36.87
N ASN A 165 5.09 8.64 38.01
CA ASN A 165 4.30 8.02 39.06
C ASN A 165 3.50 9.13 39.77
N PRO A 166 2.18 9.27 39.53
CA PRO A 166 1.25 8.36 38.86
C PRO A 166 1.38 8.30 37.33
N ARG A 167 1.09 7.13 36.74
CA ARG A 167 1.01 6.93 35.28
C ARG A 167 -0.43 6.98 34.79
N THR A 168 -0.69 7.69 33.70
CA THR A 168 -2.02 7.66 33.07
C THR A 168 -2.15 6.47 32.13
N VAL A 169 -3.19 5.68 32.31
CA VAL A 169 -3.53 4.50 31.51
C VAL A 169 -4.89 4.72 30.87
N THR A 170 -4.98 4.59 29.56
CA THR A 170 -6.22 4.81 28.80
C THR A 170 -6.65 3.53 28.09
N PHE A 171 -7.94 3.20 28.20
CA PHE A 171 -8.53 2.07 27.50
C PHE A 171 -8.75 2.40 26.01
N ASN A 172 -7.98 1.75 25.12
CA ASN A 172 -8.09 1.90 23.66
C ASN A 172 -8.83 0.70 23.05
N GLN A 173 -10.14 0.58 23.33
CA GLN A 173 -11.05 -0.48 22.82
C GLN A 173 -10.82 -1.92 23.32
N THR A 174 -9.88 -2.14 24.25
CA THR A 174 -9.65 -3.45 24.88
C THR A 174 -10.18 -3.43 26.30
N SER A 175 -10.74 -4.53 26.83
CA SER A 175 -11.16 -4.62 28.24
C SER A 175 -10.00 -4.82 29.21
N ASN A 176 -8.78 -5.00 28.71
CA ASN A 176 -7.57 -5.17 29.51
C ASN A 176 -6.51 -4.17 29.07
N VAL A 177 -5.92 -3.45 30.01
CA VAL A 177 -4.77 -2.58 29.75
C VAL A 177 -3.63 -2.95 30.69
N SER A 178 -2.43 -3.06 30.13
CA SER A 178 -1.23 -3.37 30.90
C SER A 178 -0.41 -2.10 31.12
N THR A 179 0.11 -1.92 32.33
CA THR A 179 1.11 -0.88 32.62
C THR A 179 2.32 -1.48 33.30
N ILE A 180 3.49 -1.02 32.89
CA ILE A 180 4.78 -1.53 33.34
C ILE A 180 5.43 -0.47 34.21
N PHE A 181 5.90 -0.88 35.39
CA PHE A 181 6.80 -0.08 36.21
C PHE A 181 8.19 -0.73 36.14
N ALA A 182 9.21 0.05 35.78
CA ALA A 182 10.60 -0.39 35.75
C ALA A 182 11.30 -0.03 37.07
N PHE A 183 12.24 -0.89 37.49
CA PHE A 183 12.94 -0.78 38.77
C PHE A 183 14.42 -1.05 38.59
N GLY A 184 15.27 -0.28 39.26
CA GLY A 184 16.72 -0.51 39.29
C GLY A 184 17.56 0.74 39.03
N ALA A 185 18.70 0.84 39.72
CA ALA A 185 19.69 1.89 39.49
C ALA A 185 20.33 1.72 38.10
N GLY A 186 20.25 2.75 37.26
CA GLY A 186 20.78 2.74 35.89
C GLY A 186 19.77 2.36 34.79
N ILE A 187 18.54 1.95 35.15
CA ILE A 187 17.44 1.91 34.17
C ILE A 187 16.86 3.31 34.09
N THR A 188 17.25 4.08 33.08
CA THR A 188 16.58 5.35 32.76
C THR A 188 15.40 5.05 31.85
N VAL A 189 14.17 5.36 32.27
CA VAL A 189 13.06 5.44 31.32
C VAL A 189 13.29 6.71 30.53
N ASN A 190 13.97 6.57 29.39
CA ASN A 190 14.29 7.69 28.52
C ASN A 190 12.96 8.25 28.00
N GLN A 191 12.42 9.26 28.68
CA GLN A 191 11.37 10.08 28.11
C GLN A 191 12.01 10.80 26.93
N VAL A 192 11.86 10.20 25.75
CA VAL A 192 12.35 10.80 24.51
C VAL A 192 11.77 12.21 24.49
N SER A 193 12.64 13.22 24.50
CA SER A 193 12.22 14.62 24.47
C SER A 193 11.25 14.83 23.30
N PHE A 194 10.34 15.81 23.39
CA PHE A 194 9.43 16.12 22.28
C PHE A 194 10.18 16.21 20.94
N PHE A 195 11.35 16.85 20.96
CA PHE A 195 12.23 16.97 19.80
C PHE A 195 12.81 15.61 19.34
N GLY A 196 13.24 14.75 20.27
CA GLY A 196 13.67 13.39 19.93
C GLY A 196 12.53 12.56 19.33
N ASN A 197 11.31 12.66 19.87
CA ASN A 197 10.14 11.98 19.35
C ASN A 197 9.79 12.50 17.94
N LEU A 198 9.85 13.82 17.75
CA LEU A 198 9.63 14.44 16.45
C LEU A 198 10.63 13.93 15.40
N LEU A 199 11.93 13.90 15.74
CA LEU A 199 12.98 13.38 14.84
C LEU A 199 12.76 11.90 14.52
N ASN A 200 12.44 11.07 15.51
CA ASN A 200 12.11 9.66 15.29
C ASN A 200 10.93 9.49 14.31
N ARG A 201 9.87 10.28 14.48
CA ARG A 201 8.69 10.20 13.61
C ARG A 201 8.93 10.79 12.22
N LEU A 202 9.80 11.78 12.09
CA LEU A 202 10.25 12.28 10.78
C LEU A 202 11.03 11.21 10.01
N VAL A 203 11.98 10.54 10.66
CA VAL A 203 12.77 9.46 10.03
C VAL A 203 11.88 8.27 9.67
N ALA A 204 10.99 7.85 10.58
CA ALA A 204 10.01 6.81 10.29
C ALA A 204 9.08 7.20 9.13
N GLY A 205 8.61 8.45 9.12
CA GLY A 205 7.74 8.99 8.08
C GLY A 205 8.40 9.08 6.71
N LEU A 206 9.68 9.46 6.67
CA LEU A 206 10.48 9.46 5.44
C LEU A 206 10.66 8.03 4.91
N SER A 207 10.96 7.09 5.80
CA SER A 207 11.13 5.67 5.45
C SER A 207 9.84 5.09 4.89
N PHE A 208 8.75 5.28 5.62
CA PHE A 208 7.40 4.91 5.20
C PHE A 208 6.99 5.55 3.87
N GLY A 209 7.27 6.84 3.70
CA GLY A 209 6.97 7.59 2.49
C GLY A 209 7.74 7.10 1.26
N LEU A 210 9.01 6.71 1.41
CA LEU A 210 9.81 6.14 0.32
C LEU A 210 9.37 4.72 -0.06
N LEU A 211 8.91 3.92 0.90
CA LEU A 211 8.31 2.60 0.64
C LEU A 211 7.01 2.72 -0.16
N LEU A 212 6.15 3.66 0.24
CA LEU A 212 4.95 4.01 -0.53
C LEU A 212 5.33 4.56 -1.91
N ALA A 213 6.35 5.41 -1.99
CA ALA A 213 6.82 5.99 -3.25
C ALA A 213 7.23 4.93 -4.26
N LEU A 214 7.90 3.86 -3.81
CA LEU A 214 8.31 2.78 -4.70
C LEU A 214 7.10 2.10 -5.38
N SER A 215 6.08 1.78 -4.60
CA SER A 215 4.83 1.21 -5.11
C SER A 215 4.04 2.22 -5.95
N ALA A 216 4.01 3.49 -5.53
CA ALA A 216 3.32 4.59 -6.18
C ALA A 216 3.93 4.96 -7.54
N VAL A 217 5.25 4.93 -7.67
CA VAL A 217 5.96 5.14 -8.94
C VAL A 217 5.53 4.08 -9.96
N GLY A 218 5.45 2.81 -9.56
CA GLY A 218 4.95 1.74 -10.43
C GLY A 218 3.52 1.98 -10.91
N LEU A 219 2.62 2.33 -9.99
CA LEU A 219 1.23 2.66 -10.31
C LEU A 219 1.12 3.90 -11.22
N SER A 220 1.91 4.93 -10.94
CA SER A 220 1.93 6.16 -11.72
C SER A 220 2.47 5.93 -13.13
N LEU A 221 3.38 4.99 -13.32
CA LEU A 221 3.90 4.64 -14.64
C LEU A 221 2.81 3.98 -15.50
N ILE A 222 2.08 3.04 -14.90
CA ILE A 222 0.93 2.37 -15.54
C ILE A 222 -0.14 3.40 -15.89
N PHE A 223 -0.55 4.22 -14.91
CA PHE A 223 -1.55 5.26 -15.13
C PHE A 223 -1.07 6.26 -16.21
N GLY A 224 0.18 6.73 -16.13
CA GLY A 224 0.70 7.74 -17.05
C GLY A 224 0.76 7.28 -18.51
N THR A 225 0.89 5.98 -18.77
CA THR A 225 0.92 5.45 -20.15
C THR A 225 -0.41 4.92 -20.67
N THR A 226 -1.35 4.58 -19.79
CA THR A 226 -2.60 3.92 -20.18
C THR A 226 -3.87 4.64 -19.73
N GLY A 227 -3.77 5.60 -18.82
CA GLY A 227 -4.91 6.24 -18.14
C GLY A 227 -5.66 5.29 -17.19
N LEU A 228 -5.20 4.05 -17.00
CA LEU A 228 -5.89 3.04 -16.21
C LEU A 228 -5.53 3.15 -14.73
N THR A 229 -6.53 3.46 -13.90
CA THR A 229 -6.45 3.32 -12.44
C THR A 229 -6.59 1.84 -12.07
N ASN A 230 -5.46 1.17 -11.84
CA ASN A 230 -5.44 -0.26 -11.52
C ASN A 230 -5.62 -0.54 -10.02
N PHE A 231 -6.80 -0.98 -9.60
CA PHE A 231 -7.03 -1.38 -8.20
C PHE A 231 -6.36 -2.71 -7.81
N ALA A 232 -5.99 -3.55 -8.78
CA ALA A 232 -5.24 -4.78 -8.51
C ALA A 232 -3.77 -4.53 -8.15
N HIS A 233 -3.29 -3.29 -8.24
CA HIS A 233 -1.91 -2.92 -7.88
C HIS A 233 -1.56 -3.28 -6.44
N GLY A 234 -2.53 -3.16 -5.51
CA GLY A 234 -2.35 -3.60 -4.13
C GLY A 234 -2.05 -5.10 -4.04
N GLU A 235 -2.68 -5.94 -4.85
CA GLU A 235 -2.39 -7.37 -4.85
C GLU A 235 -1.02 -7.70 -5.45
N MET A 236 -0.51 -6.87 -6.36
CA MET A 236 0.86 -6.97 -6.85
C MET A 236 1.88 -6.72 -5.74
N VAL A 237 1.57 -5.78 -4.83
CA VAL A 237 2.37 -5.53 -3.62
C VAL A 237 2.35 -6.75 -2.71
N THR A 238 1.15 -7.27 -2.39
CA THR A 238 1.00 -8.43 -1.51
C THR A 238 1.75 -9.65 -2.05
N LEU A 239 1.61 -9.92 -3.35
CA LEU A 239 2.18 -11.11 -3.99
C LEU A 239 3.70 -11.20 -3.84
N GLY A 240 4.41 -10.06 -3.89
CA GLY A 240 5.86 -10.02 -3.72
C GLY A 240 6.30 -10.64 -2.40
N ALA A 241 5.82 -10.10 -1.28
CA ALA A 241 6.21 -10.58 0.05
C ALA A 241 5.65 -11.98 0.38
N VAL A 242 4.45 -12.31 -0.11
CA VAL A 242 3.90 -13.67 0.04
C VAL A 242 4.80 -14.70 -0.66
N VAL A 243 5.26 -14.44 -1.88
CA VAL A 243 6.15 -15.35 -2.60
C VAL A 243 7.52 -15.46 -1.92
N VAL A 244 8.09 -14.35 -1.41
CA VAL A 244 9.34 -14.43 -0.63
C VAL A 244 9.16 -15.32 0.59
N PHE A 245 8.06 -15.15 1.34
CA PHE A 245 7.77 -16.01 2.49
C PHE A 245 7.65 -17.48 2.06
N SER A 246 6.82 -17.79 1.05
CA SER A 246 6.61 -19.16 0.60
C SER A 246 7.90 -19.83 0.15
N LEU A 247 8.73 -19.15 -0.64
CA LEU A 247 10.03 -19.68 -1.10
C LEU A 247 11.00 -19.88 0.06
N SER A 248 11.05 -18.93 1.01
CA SER A 248 11.88 -19.08 2.21
C SER A 248 11.41 -20.24 3.09
N ALA A 249 10.10 -20.46 3.16
CA ALA A 249 9.51 -21.53 3.95
C ALA A 249 9.76 -22.93 3.33
N LEU A 250 10.04 -22.98 2.03
CA LEU A 250 10.55 -24.17 1.33
C LEU A 250 12.06 -24.43 1.57
N GLY A 251 12.72 -23.60 2.38
CA GLY A 251 14.14 -23.75 2.69
C GLY A 251 15.09 -23.21 1.62
N LEU A 252 14.58 -22.46 0.64
CA LEU A 252 15.46 -21.79 -0.35
C LEU A 252 16.31 -20.71 0.33
N PRO A 253 17.55 -20.48 -0.16
CA PRO A 253 18.36 -19.36 0.28
C PRO A 253 17.60 -18.04 0.21
N PHE A 254 17.67 -17.23 1.26
CA PHE A 254 16.82 -16.05 1.40
C PHE A 254 16.97 -15.03 0.26
N TRP A 255 18.17 -14.86 -0.28
CA TRP A 255 18.41 -13.98 -1.43
C TRP A 255 17.71 -14.48 -2.71
N LEU A 256 17.61 -15.80 -2.92
CA LEU A 256 16.84 -16.39 -4.02
C LEU A 256 15.34 -16.19 -3.82
N ALA A 257 14.86 -16.28 -2.57
CA ALA A 257 13.47 -16.00 -2.25
C ALA A 257 13.10 -14.56 -2.62
N ILE A 258 13.95 -13.56 -2.30
CA ILE A 258 13.76 -12.15 -2.73
C ILE A 258 13.68 -12.05 -4.25
N ILE A 259 14.63 -12.64 -4.99
CA ILE A 259 14.62 -12.62 -6.46
C ILE A 259 13.32 -13.25 -6.98
N GLY A 260 12.88 -14.37 -6.41
CA GLY A 260 11.62 -15.01 -6.75
C GLY A 260 10.40 -14.11 -6.52
N GLY A 261 10.37 -13.35 -5.41
CA GLY A 261 9.32 -12.35 -5.15
C GLY A 261 9.34 -11.17 -6.14
N LEU A 262 10.51 -10.71 -6.56
CA LEU A 262 10.61 -9.65 -7.58
C LEU A 262 10.16 -10.13 -8.96
N VAL A 263 10.59 -11.34 -9.32
CA VAL A 263 10.21 -11.99 -10.58
C VAL A 263 8.71 -12.28 -10.60
N SER A 264 8.10 -12.68 -9.47
CA SER A 264 6.66 -12.92 -9.40
C SER A 264 5.86 -11.65 -9.66
N GLY A 265 6.26 -10.50 -9.09
CA GLY A 265 5.64 -9.20 -9.37
C GLY A 265 5.78 -8.77 -10.83
N ALA A 266 6.99 -8.90 -11.40
CA ALA A 266 7.27 -8.62 -12.80
C ALA A 266 6.43 -9.50 -13.75
N ALA A 267 6.36 -10.80 -13.45
CA ALA A 267 5.60 -11.77 -14.22
C ALA A 267 4.09 -11.54 -14.08
N PHE A 268 3.60 -11.19 -12.90
CA PHE A 268 2.19 -10.84 -12.70
C PHE A 268 1.81 -9.57 -13.46
N GLY A 269 2.68 -8.57 -13.51
CA GLY A 269 2.53 -7.39 -14.37
C GLY A 269 2.50 -7.74 -15.86
N PHE A 270 3.41 -8.61 -16.32
CA PHE A 270 3.40 -9.11 -17.69
C PHE A 270 2.10 -9.83 -18.03
N VAL A 271 1.64 -10.74 -17.16
CA VAL A 271 0.42 -11.53 -17.35
C VAL A 271 -0.79 -10.60 -17.43
N GLN A 272 -0.87 -9.64 -16.52
CA GLN A 272 -1.91 -8.62 -16.53
C GLN A 272 -1.94 -7.85 -17.87
N ASP A 273 -0.82 -7.31 -18.35
CA ASP A 273 -0.81 -6.65 -19.67
C ASP A 273 -1.19 -7.62 -20.79
N ALA A 274 -0.52 -8.77 -20.88
CA ALA A 274 -0.61 -9.63 -22.05
C ALA A 274 -1.99 -10.31 -22.21
N PHE A 275 -2.62 -10.72 -21.12
CA PHE A 275 -3.85 -11.52 -21.14
C PHE A 275 -5.11 -10.73 -20.80
N LEU A 276 -4.97 -9.66 -20.03
CA LEU A 276 -6.11 -8.85 -19.61
C LEU A 276 -6.10 -7.51 -20.34
N TRP A 277 -5.14 -6.64 -20.04
CA TRP A 277 -5.25 -5.23 -20.45
C TRP A 277 -5.04 -5.00 -21.94
N LYS A 278 -4.09 -5.68 -22.57
CA LYS A 278 -3.83 -5.55 -24.00
C LYS A 278 -5.00 -6.04 -24.86
N PRO A 279 -5.60 -7.22 -24.62
CA PRO A 279 -6.80 -7.64 -25.34
C PRO A 279 -7.98 -6.68 -25.17
N LEU A 280 -8.24 -6.21 -23.94
CA LEU A 280 -9.33 -5.24 -23.68
C LEU A 280 -9.08 -3.90 -24.40
N ARG A 281 -7.84 -3.38 -24.37
CA ARG A 281 -7.45 -2.17 -25.08
C ARG A 281 -7.62 -2.31 -26.60
N ARG A 282 -7.24 -3.46 -27.17
CA ARG A 282 -7.41 -3.75 -28.61
C ARG A 282 -8.87 -3.85 -29.04
N ARG A 283 -9.77 -4.23 -28.13
CA ARG A 283 -11.22 -4.22 -28.36
C ARG A 283 -11.83 -2.82 -28.22
N GLY A 284 -11.05 -1.79 -27.91
CA GLY A 284 -11.53 -0.43 -27.70
C GLY A 284 -12.38 -0.30 -26.44
N THR A 285 -12.17 -1.15 -25.42
CA THR A 285 -12.88 -1.01 -24.15
C THR A 285 -12.52 0.33 -23.50
N GLY A 286 -13.51 1.08 -23.03
CA GLY A 286 -13.29 2.34 -22.32
C GLY A 286 -12.57 2.15 -20.97
N LEU A 287 -12.03 3.25 -20.43
CA LEU A 287 -11.29 3.23 -19.16
C LEU A 287 -12.15 2.79 -17.98
N VAL A 288 -13.41 3.25 -17.90
CA VAL A 288 -14.31 2.94 -16.77
C VAL A 288 -14.59 1.43 -16.65
N PRO A 289 -14.99 0.70 -17.71
CA PRO A 289 -15.09 -0.76 -17.64
C PRO A 289 -13.78 -1.45 -17.26
N MET A 290 -12.62 -0.97 -17.76
CA MET A 290 -11.33 -1.55 -17.38
C MET A 290 -11.02 -1.34 -15.89
N MET A 291 -11.43 -0.22 -15.29
CA MET A 291 -11.33 -0.01 -13.84
C MET A 291 -12.18 -1.03 -13.07
N ILE A 292 -13.42 -1.30 -13.51
CA ILE A 292 -14.29 -2.33 -12.90
C ILE A 292 -13.64 -3.71 -12.97
N VAL A 293 -13.05 -4.07 -14.13
CA VAL A 293 -12.29 -5.31 -14.29
C VAL A 293 -11.11 -5.38 -13.32
N SER A 294 -10.43 -4.26 -13.04
CA SER A 294 -9.30 -4.23 -12.08
C SER A 294 -9.73 -4.49 -10.64
N ILE A 295 -10.93 -4.04 -10.26
CA ILE A 295 -11.51 -4.31 -8.94
C ILE A 295 -11.84 -5.80 -8.82
N GLY A 296 -12.44 -6.39 -9.87
CA GLY A 296 -12.70 -7.82 -9.94
C GLY A 296 -11.41 -8.64 -9.85
N LEU A 297 -10.36 -8.24 -10.58
CA LEU A 297 -9.05 -8.87 -10.49
C LEU A 297 -8.44 -8.75 -9.09
N ALA A 298 -8.56 -7.59 -8.44
CA ALA A 298 -8.06 -7.38 -7.09
C ALA A 298 -8.73 -8.32 -6.08
N LEU A 299 -10.07 -8.45 -6.13
CA LEU A 299 -10.80 -9.39 -5.27
C LEU A 299 -10.41 -10.84 -5.56
N ALA A 300 -10.35 -11.23 -6.84
CA ALA A 300 -9.96 -12.58 -7.23
C ALA A 300 -8.54 -12.91 -6.74
N ALA A 301 -7.55 -12.06 -7.00
CA ALA A 301 -6.17 -12.28 -6.58
C ALA A 301 -6.04 -12.33 -5.05
N ARG A 302 -6.74 -11.45 -4.33
CA ARG A 302 -6.73 -11.43 -2.86
C ARG A 302 -7.26 -12.71 -2.25
N TYR A 303 -8.41 -13.19 -2.74
CA TYR A 303 -9.02 -14.41 -2.18
C TYR A 303 -8.32 -15.68 -2.65
N VAL A 304 -7.68 -15.68 -3.83
CA VAL A 304 -6.75 -16.73 -4.24
C VAL A 304 -5.55 -16.78 -3.29
N MET A 305 -4.95 -15.62 -2.95
CA MET A 305 -3.89 -15.57 -1.95
C MET A 305 -4.37 -16.03 -0.58
N LEU A 306 -5.56 -15.62 -0.11
CA LEU A 306 -6.13 -16.10 1.15
C LEU A 306 -6.29 -17.62 1.16
N PHE A 307 -6.81 -18.20 0.08
CA PHE A 307 -7.06 -19.64 -0.01
C PHE A 307 -5.77 -20.46 0.14
N PHE A 308 -4.67 -20.02 -0.48
CA PHE A 308 -3.42 -20.75 -0.48
C PHE A 308 -2.45 -20.36 0.65
N PHE A 309 -2.32 -19.07 0.97
CA PHE A 309 -1.42 -18.56 2.01
C PHE A 309 -2.04 -18.64 3.42
N GLY A 310 -3.37 -18.57 3.52
CA GLY A 310 -4.10 -18.52 4.78
C GLY A 310 -4.28 -17.10 5.35
N GLY A 311 -5.03 -17.02 6.45
CA GLY A 311 -5.36 -15.76 7.12
C GLY A 311 -4.40 -15.33 8.23
N ALA A 312 -3.42 -16.16 8.57
CA ALA A 312 -2.45 -15.88 9.62
C ALA A 312 -1.45 -14.80 9.19
N THR A 313 -0.96 -14.03 10.17
CA THR A 313 0.16 -13.11 9.94
C THR A 313 1.47 -13.87 10.11
N GLN A 314 2.28 -13.89 9.07
CA GLN A 314 3.60 -14.53 9.09
C GLN A 314 4.70 -13.47 9.11
N GLN A 315 5.94 -13.84 9.41
CA GLN A 315 7.08 -12.92 9.36
C GLN A 315 8.15 -13.46 8.41
N LEU A 316 8.82 -12.55 7.69
CA LEU A 316 9.98 -12.90 6.90
C LEU A 316 11.17 -13.23 7.82
N PRO A 317 12.12 -14.08 7.37
CA PRO A 317 13.38 -14.26 8.08
C PRO A 317 14.05 -12.91 8.35
N TYR A 318 14.74 -12.77 9.49
CA TYR A 318 15.43 -11.53 9.87
C TYR A 318 14.53 -10.29 10.02
N ALA A 319 13.20 -10.44 10.04
CA ALA A 319 12.29 -9.31 10.23
C ALA A 319 12.42 -8.67 11.63
N GLN A 320 12.80 -9.45 12.64
CA GLN A 320 13.08 -8.96 13.99
C GLN A 320 14.56 -8.57 14.09
N THR A 321 14.83 -7.29 14.26
CA THR A 321 16.17 -6.75 14.52
C THR A 321 16.11 -5.83 15.73
N THR A 322 17.14 -5.86 16.56
CA THR A 322 17.27 -4.92 17.68
C THR A 322 17.52 -3.53 17.13
N ASP A 323 16.80 -2.54 17.67
CA ASP A 323 16.96 -1.15 17.26
C ASP A 323 18.37 -0.64 17.61
N ILE A 324 18.90 0.21 16.74
CA ILE A 324 20.18 0.89 16.95
C ILE A 324 19.88 2.33 17.36
N ASP A 325 20.42 2.75 18.50
CA ASP A 325 20.30 4.12 18.98
C ASP A 325 21.36 5.02 18.32
N LEU A 326 20.90 5.86 17.40
CA LEU A 326 21.67 6.93 16.77
C LEU A 326 21.40 8.24 17.52
N GLY A 327 21.88 8.31 18.76
CA GLY A 327 21.67 9.47 19.63
C GLY A 327 20.19 9.64 20.02
N PRO A 328 19.50 10.73 19.61
CA PRO A 328 18.08 10.92 19.95
C PRO A 328 17.12 10.06 19.11
N VAL A 329 17.62 9.37 18.08
CA VAL A 329 16.81 8.58 17.14
C VAL A 329 17.13 7.09 17.30
N SER A 330 16.12 6.26 17.54
CA SER A 330 16.24 4.81 17.56
C SER A 330 15.67 4.24 16.27
N VAL A 331 16.49 3.52 15.49
CA VAL A 331 16.09 3.01 14.16
C VAL A 331 16.50 1.56 14.01
N SER A 332 15.52 0.73 13.64
CA SER A 332 15.78 -0.66 13.23
C SER A 332 16.71 -0.71 12.01
N PRO A 333 17.72 -1.60 12.01
CA PRO A 333 18.54 -1.88 10.82
C PRO A 333 17.71 -2.18 9.57
N ASN A 334 16.59 -2.90 9.74
CA ASN A 334 15.70 -3.24 8.63
C ASN A 334 15.05 -2.00 8.02
N ASN A 335 14.72 -1.00 8.84
CA ASN A 335 14.20 0.26 8.36
C ASN A 335 15.26 1.05 7.57
N LEU A 336 16.50 1.14 8.08
CA LEU A 336 17.60 1.80 7.37
C LEU A 336 17.93 1.15 6.03
N VAL A 337 17.99 -0.18 5.99
CA VAL A 337 18.22 -0.93 4.75
C VAL A 337 17.06 -0.72 3.78
N SER A 338 15.82 -0.78 4.26
CA SER A 338 14.62 -0.55 3.43
C SER A 338 14.58 0.86 2.86
N LEU A 339 14.95 1.87 3.66
CA LEU A 339 15.10 3.26 3.25
C LEU A 339 16.16 3.39 2.13
N LEU A 340 17.34 2.81 2.34
CA LEU A 340 18.45 2.87 1.40
C LEU A 340 18.09 2.20 0.06
N ILE A 341 17.54 0.98 0.11
CA ILE A 341 17.12 0.25 -1.09
C ILE A 341 16.06 1.06 -1.85
N SER A 342 15.06 1.59 -1.15
CA SER A 342 13.99 2.40 -1.78
C SER A 342 14.58 3.62 -2.48
N ALA A 343 15.45 4.38 -1.80
CA ALA A 343 16.09 5.55 -2.36
C ALA A 343 16.93 5.22 -3.61
N VAL A 344 17.74 4.15 -3.56
CA VAL A 344 18.58 3.71 -4.67
C VAL A 344 17.73 3.28 -5.87
N VAL A 345 16.69 2.48 -5.66
CA VAL A 345 15.84 1.99 -6.75
C VAL A 345 15.03 3.11 -7.38
N ILE A 346 14.49 4.03 -6.56
CA ILE A 346 13.83 5.24 -7.04
C ILE A 346 14.77 6.10 -7.89
N ALA A 347 16.00 6.32 -7.42
CA ALA A 347 17.00 7.08 -8.16
C ALA A 347 17.33 6.40 -9.50
N LEU A 348 17.50 5.08 -9.49
CA LEU A 348 17.73 4.28 -10.69
C LEU A 348 16.58 4.41 -11.69
N ILE A 349 15.33 4.28 -11.25
CA ILE A 349 14.15 4.47 -12.10
C ILE A 349 14.10 5.91 -12.65
N GLY A 350 14.39 6.91 -11.80
CA GLY A 350 14.48 8.31 -12.23
C GLY A 350 15.52 8.51 -13.34
N ILE A 351 16.71 7.93 -13.19
CA ILE A 351 17.77 7.98 -14.21
C ILE A 351 17.32 7.26 -15.49
N VAL A 352 16.75 6.05 -15.38
CA VAL A 352 16.25 5.29 -16.53
C VAL A 352 15.22 6.11 -17.29
N LEU A 353 14.26 6.72 -16.61
CA LEU A 353 13.24 7.54 -17.25
C LEU A 353 13.83 8.80 -17.86
N LEU A 354 14.71 9.53 -17.18
CA LEU A 354 15.21 10.82 -17.68
C LEU A 354 16.24 10.65 -18.81
N ARG A 355 17.14 9.67 -18.71
CA ARG A 355 18.35 9.58 -19.54
C ARG A 355 18.29 8.55 -20.66
N THR A 356 17.37 7.57 -20.62
CA THR A 356 17.38 6.46 -21.60
C THR A 356 16.39 6.61 -22.75
N ARG A 357 16.59 5.82 -23.82
CA ARG A 357 15.65 5.72 -24.95
C ARG A 357 14.29 5.16 -24.51
N LEU A 358 14.28 4.21 -23.58
CA LEU A 358 13.05 3.67 -23.00
C LEU A 358 12.23 4.78 -22.34
N GLY A 359 12.87 5.61 -21.51
CA GLY A 359 12.20 6.73 -20.85
C GLY A 359 11.63 7.78 -21.82
N LYS A 360 12.34 8.07 -22.93
CA LYS A 360 11.81 8.92 -24.01
C LYS A 360 10.58 8.30 -24.67
N ALA A 361 10.62 7.00 -24.95
CA ALA A 361 9.48 6.28 -25.52
C ALA A 361 8.28 6.24 -24.56
N THR A 362 8.50 6.02 -23.26
CA THR A 362 7.45 6.06 -22.23
C THR A 362 6.77 7.43 -22.17
N ARG A 363 7.52 8.53 -22.19
CA ARG A 363 6.94 9.88 -22.24
C ARG A 363 6.18 10.16 -23.53
N ALA A 364 6.72 9.76 -24.68
CA ALA A 364 6.03 9.93 -25.97
C ALA A 364 4.70 9.17 -26.01
N VAL A 365 4.66 7.94 -25.46
CA VAL A 365 3.44 7.16 -25.34
C VAL A 365 2.45 7.79 -24.36
N ALA A 366 2.92 8.34 -23.24
CA ALA A 366 2.08 9.04 -22.26
C ALA A 366 1.46 10.33 -22.83
N ASP A 367 2.21 11.08 -23.64
CA ASP A 367 1.75 12.34 -24.23
C ASP A 367 0.73 12.09 -25.37
N ASN A 368 1.06 11.21 -26.33
CA ASN A 368 0.13 10.84 -27.41
C ASN A 368 0.50 9.47 -28.03
N PRO A 369 -0.23 8.39 -27.67
CA PRO A 369 0.04 7.05 -28.21
C PRO A 369 -0.03 6.95 -29.74
N ALA A 370 -0.93 7.69 -30.38
CA ALA A 370 -1.13 7.63 -31.84
C ALA A 370 0.05 8.28 -32.59
N LEU A 371 0.51 9.44 -32.12
CA LEU A 371 1.68 10.13 -32.69
C LEU A 371 2.98 9.36 -32.41
N ALA A 372 3.09 8.74 -31.24
CA ALA A 372 4.20 7.87 -30.91
C ALA A 372 4.28 6.67 -31.87
N ALA A 373 3.14 6.02 -32.15
CA ALA A 373 3.06 4.92 -33.12
C ALA A 373 3.43 5.36 -34.54
N ALA A 374 2.97 6.53 -34.99
CA ALA A 374 3.34 7.11 -36.29
C ALA A 374 4.84 7.41 -36.40
N SER A 375 5.49 7.69 -35.27
CA SER A 375 6.94 7.92 -35.18
C SER A 375 7.76 6.61 -35.06
N GLY A 376 7.13 5.45 -35.24
CA GLY A 376 7.79 4.14 -35.21
C GLY A 376 7.99 3.54 -33.81
N ILE A 377 7.37 4.11 -32.76
CA ILE A 377 7.44 3.55 -31.40
C ILE A 377 6.40 2.43 -31.27
N ASP A 378 6.84 1.23 -30.87
CA ASP A 378 5.96 0.12 -30.50
C ASP A 378 5.29 0.41 -29.14
N VAL A 379 4.11 1.05 -29.20
CA VAL A 379 3.30 1.44 -28.03
C VAL A 379 2.98 0.25 -27.13
N ASP A 380 2.61 -0.89 -27.73
CA ASP A 380 2.26 -2.10 -26.98
C ASP A 380 3.47 -2.64 -26.20
N ARG A 381 4.68 -2.56 -26.76
CA ARG A 381 5.91 -2.96 -26.08
C ARG A 381 6.27 -2.03 -24.94
N VAL A 382 6.13 -0.72 -25.14
CA VAL A 382 6.38 0.28 -24.08
C VAL A 382 5.42 0.07 -22.91
N ILE A 383 4.12 -0.08 -23.18
CA ILE A 383 3.11 -0.36 -22.16
C ILE A 383 3.46 -1.65 -21.41
N ARG A 384 3.84 -2.72 -22.11
CA ARG A 384 4.25 -3.96 -21.45
C ARG A 384 5.45 -3.81 -20.53
N ILE A 385 6.48 -3.10 -20.94
CA ILE A 385 7.66 -2.84 -20.10
C ILE A 385 7.24 -2.06 -18.85
N VAL A 386 6.33 -1.09 -19.00
CA VAL A 386 5.77 -0.34 -17.88
C VAL A 386 4.99 -1.23 -16.91
N TRP A 387 4.16 -2.15 -17.40
CA TRP A 387 3.44 -3.10 -16.55
C TRP A 387 4.38 -4.05 -15.80
N VAL A 388 5.41 -4.57 -16.46
CA VAL A 388 6.44 -5.41 -15.84
C VAL A 388 7.20 -4.65 -14.76
N THR A 389 7.63 -3.42 -15.08
CA THR A 389 8.36 -2.55 -14.14
C THR A 389 7.47 -2.15 -12.97
N GLY A 390 6.21 -1.80 -13.23
CA GLY A 390 5.23 -1.45 -12.20
C GLY A 390 4.96 -2.60 -11.23
N GLY A 391 4.85 -3.83 -11.75
CA GLY A 391 4.71 -5.02 -10.93
C GLY A 391 5.96 -5.38 -10.12
N LEU A 392 7.14 -5.21 -10.70
CA LEU A 392 8.41 -5.40 -9.98
C LEU A 392 8.54 -4.39 -8.83
N LEU A 393 8.24 -3.11 -9.07
CA LEU A 393 8.31 -2.06 -8.06
C LEU A 393 7.26 -2.26 -6.96
N ALA A 394 6.04 -2.70 -7.32
CA ALA A 394 5.01 -3.06 -6.36
C ALA A 394 5.46 -4.22 -5.45
N ALA A 395 5.98 -5.30 -6.04
CA ALA A 395 6.48 -6.45 -5.29
C ALA A 395 7.64 -6.08 -4.36
N LEU A 396 8.60 -5.27 -4.84
CA LEU A 396 9.67 -4.76 -3.99
C LEU A 396 9.12 -3.91 -2.84
N GLY A 397 8.15 -3.04 -3.11
CA GLY A 397 7.47 -2.24 -2.09
C GLY A 397 6.79 -3.11 -1.03
N GLY A 398 6.17 -4.22 -1.42
CA GLY A 398 5.57 -5.19 -0.50
C GLY A 398 6.58 -5.96 0.34
N ILE A 399 7.70 -6.37 -0.26
CA ILE A 399 8.81 -7.03 0.46
C ILE A 399 9.36 -6.10 1.53
N LEU A 400 9.68 -4.86 1.16
CA LEU A 400 10.23 -3.89 2.10
C LEU A 400 9.19 -3.44 3.13
N TRP A 401 7.91 -3.37 2.78
CA TRP A 401 6.82 -3.13 3.73
C TRP A 401 6.77 -4.19 4.82
N ALA A 402 6.90 -5.46 4.46
CA ALA A 402 6.90 -6.57 5.41
C ALA A 402 8.11 -6.54 6.38
N TYR A 403 9.18 -5.81 6.04
CA TYR A 403 10.30 -5.51 6.93
C TYR A 403 10.10 -4.27 7.77
N TYR A 404 9.53 -3.20 7.19
CA TYR A 404 9.20 -1.98 7.93
C TYR A 404 8.14 -2.22 9.01
N ARG A 405 7.14 -3.05 8.70
CA ARG A 405 6.15 -3.55 9.64
C ARG A 405 6.18 -5.07 9.60
N PRO A 406 6.94 -5.73 10.50
CA PRO A 406 7.09 -7.18 10.55
C PRO A 406 5.74 -7.90 10.49
N GLY A 407 5.42 -8.45 9.32
CA GLY A 407 4.11 -9.05 9.07
C GLY A 407 3.80 -9.17 7.58
N VAL A 408 3.54 -10.40 7.14
CA VAL A 408 3.03 -10.75 5.83
C VAL A 408 1.60 -11.27 6.03
N THR A 409 0.63 -10.55 5.50
CA THR A 409 -0.77 -10.97 5.45
C THR A 409 -1.26 -10.97 4.01
N PHE A 410 -2.29 -11.78 3.73
CA PHE A 410 -2.88 -11.90 2.39
C PHE A 410 -3.53 -10.60 1.86
N ASN A 411 -3.76 -9.60 2.71
CA ASN A 411 -4.43 -8.34 2.35
C ASN A 411 -3.60 -7.08 2.64
N MET A 412 -2.31 -7.20 2.98
CA MET A 412 -1.47 -6.04 3.34
C MET A 412 -1.41 -4.99 2.22
N GLY A 413 -1.36 -5.42 0.96
CA GLY A 413 -1.34 -4.54 -0.20
C GLY A 413 -2.61 -3.71 -0.32
N GLN A 414 -3.79 -4.28 -0.02
CA GLN A 414 -5.05 -3.53 0.04
C GLN A 414 -5.00 -2.44 1.12
N GLN A 415 -4.44 -2.76 2.29
CA GLN A 415 -4.38 -1.81 3.41
C GLN A 415 -3.56 -0.58 3.04
N ILE A 416 -2.48 -0.75 2.27
CA ILE A 416 -1.62 0.36 1.84
C ILE A 416 -2.02 0.98 0.51
N LEU A 417 -2.88 0.31 -0.27
CA LEU A 417 -3.29 0.76 -1.60
C LEU A 417 -3.90 2.16 -1.57
N LEU A 418 -4.70 2.48 -0.55
CA LEU A 418 -5.30 3.80 -0.40
C LEU A 418 -4.25 4.89 -0.16
N MET A 419 -3.20 4.59 0.60
CA MET A 419 -2.08 5.52 0.82
C MET A 419 -1.21 5.67 -0.43
N ILE A 420 -1.03 4.59 -1.20
CA ILE A 420 -0.37 4.65 -2.50
C ILE A 420 -1.17 5.57 -3.42
N PHE A 421 -2.49 5.37 -3.53
CA PHE A 421 -3.35 6.26 -4.32
C PHE A 421 -3.30 7.70 -3.83
N ALA A 422 -3.35 7.92 -2.51
CA ALA A 422 -3.21 9.25 -1.92
C ALA A 422 -1.88 9.90 -2.32
N GLY A 423 -0.76 9.16 -2.28
CA GLY A 423 0.54 9.65 -2.73
C GLY A 423 0.55 10.01 -4.22
N VAL A 424 -0.03 9.17 -5.08
CA VAL A 424 -0.08 9.42 -6.53
C VAL A 424 -1.02 10.60 -6.86
N THR A 425 -2.21 10.67 -6.26
CA THR A 425 -3.17 11.76 -6.50
C THR A 425 -2.66 13.08 -5.96
N LEU A 426 -2.08 13.10 -4.76
CA LEU A 426 -1.43 14.25 -4.18
C LEU A 426 -0.27 14.74 -5.06
N GLY A 427 0.52 13.81 -5.58
CA GLY A 427 1.64 14.08 -6.48
C GLY A 427 1.23 14.63 -7.85
N GLY A 428 0.11 14.17 -8.37
CA GLY A 428 -0.35 14.36 -9.74
C GLY A 428 -0.33 13.03 -10.49
N LEU A 429 -1.52 12.55 -10.87
CA LEU A 429 -1.70 11.27 -11.56
C LEU A 429 -0.86 11.22 -12.85
N GLY A 430 -0.16 10.11 -13.07
CA GLY A 430 0.66 9.89 -14.28
C GLY A 430 2.03 10.55 -14.25
N THR A 431 2.37 11.28 -13.19
CA THR A 431 3.71 11.88 -13.02
C THR A 431 4.54 11.11 -11.99
N VAL A 432 5.63 10.50 -12.44
CA VAL A 432 6.50 9.66 -11.57
C VAL A 432 7.12 10.45 -10.42
N PHE A 433 7.65 11.64 -10.71
CA PHE A 433 8.22 12.52 -9.68
C PHE A 433 7.15 13.11 -8.76
N GLY A 434 5.93 13.34 -9.29
CA GLY A 434 4.77 13.70 -8.47
C GLY A 434 4.45 12.60 -7.48
N ALA A 435 4.27 11.37 -7.94
CA ALA A 435 3.99 10.21 -7.09
C ALA A 435 5.03 9.99 -5.99
N LEU A 436 6.31 10.24 -6.28
CA LEU A 436 7.37 10.21 -5.28
C LEU A 436 7.18 11.28 -4.19
N VAL A 437 7.07 12.55 -4.58
CA VAL A 437 6.95 13.66 -3.64
C VAL A 437 5.67 13.52 -2.83
N GLY A 438 4.56 13.17 -3.49
CA GLY A 438 3.28 12.95 -2.84
C GLY A 438 3.34 11.81 -1.83
N SER A 439 3.98 10.68 -2.15
CA SER A 439 4.11 9.56 -1.21
C SER A 439 5.00 9.89 -0.01
N VAL A 440 6.07 10.66 -0.21
CA VAL A 440 6.92 11.14 0.90
C VAL A 440 6.14 12.08 1.81
N VAL A 441 5.38 13.03 1.25
CA VAL A 441 4.52 13.94 2.04
C VAL A 441 3.47 13.16 2.82
N VAL A 442 2.77 12.23 2.16
CA VAL A 442 1.78 11.36 2.83
C VAL A 442 2.46 10.57 3.95
N GLY A 443 3.64 10.00 3.70
CA GLY A 443 4.29 9.16 4.69
C GLY A 443 4.80 9.92 5.91
N VAL A 444 5.43 11.07 5.70
CA VAL A 444 5.84 12.00 6.78
C VAL A 444 4.64 12.45 7.58
N PHE A 445 3.55 12.81 6.91
CA PHE A 445 2.34 13.22 7.60
C PHE A 445 1.75 12.12 8.48
N VAL A 446 1.60 10.90 7.94
CA VAL A 446 1.06 9.74 8.69
C VAL A 446 1.84 9.50 9.98
N GLU A 447 3.17 9.50 9.93
CA GLU A 447 3.96 9.24 11.14
C GLU A 447 3.99 10.45 12.09
N LEU A 448 3.95 11.69 11.58
CA LEU A 448 3.89 12.90 12.41
C LEU A 448 2.58 13.04 13.19
N THR A 449 1.45 12.60 12.64
CA THR A 449 0.15 12.69 13.35
C THR A 449 0.16 12.00 14.72
N THR A 450 0.98 10.97 14.89
CA THR A 450 1.13 10.24 16.16
C THR A 450 1.78 11.07 17.27
N VAL A 451 2.56 12.11 16.92
CA VAL A 451 3.15 13.06 17.89
C VAL A 451 2.09 13.97 18.48
N PHE A 452 1.04 14.28 17.71
CA PHE A 452 -0.03 15.21 18.10
C PHE A 452 -1.20 14.51 18.84
N GLY A 453 -0.98 13.31 19.37
CA GLY A 453 -1.94 12.61 20.22
C GLY A 453 -3.04 11.83 19.48
N LEU A 454 -2.96 11.72 18.14
CA LEU A 454 -3.83 10.80 17.41
C LEU A 454 -3.40 9.36 17.70
N THR A 455 -4.36 8.51 18.07
CA THR A 455 -4.11 7.08 18.28
C THR A 455 -3.55 6.43 17.01
N SER A 456 -2.71 5.41 17.19
CA SER A 456 -2.05 4.71 16.08
C SER A 456 -3.00 4.12 15.04
N ASP A 457 -4.27 3.92 15.40
CA ASP A 457 -5.33 3.45 14.50
C ASP A 457 -5.90 4.57 13.62
N LEU A 458 -5.92 5.81 14.12
CA LEU A 458 -6.47 6.98 13.42
C LEU A 458 -5.46 7.67 12.48
N LYS A 459 -4.17 7.33 12.56
CA LYS A 459 -3.12 7.96 11.73
C LYS A 459 -3.37 7.84 10.22
N TYR A 460 -4.05 6.77 9.79
CA TYR A 460 -4.40 6.56 8.38
C TYR A 460 -5.55 7.44 7.90
N VAL A 461 -6.45 7.86 8.80
CA VAL A 461 -7.54 8.80 8.49
C VAL A 461 -6.96 10.17 8.16
N GLY A 462 -5.89 10.58 8.85
CA GLY A 462 -5.19 11.82 8.59
C GLY A 462 -4.72 11.94 7.14
N ALA A 463 -4.10 10.89 6.58
CA ALA A 463 -3.66 10.89 5.19
C ALA A 463 -4.81 11.15 4.20
N LEU A 464 -5.98 10.57 4.49
CA LEU A 464 -7.19 10.77 3.68
C LEU A 464 -7.68 12.21 3.74
N VAL A 465 -7.70 12.82 4.93
CA VAL A 465 -8.12 14.22 5.10
C VAL A 465 -7.20 15.15 4.31
N ILE A 466 -5.89 14.95 4.38
CA ILE A 466 -4.95 15.74 3.58
C ILE A 466 -5.16 15.54 2.09
N MET A 467 -5.35 14.30 1.64
CA MET A 467 -5.66 14.03 0.24
C MET A 467 -6.91 14.80 -0.20
N ILE A 468 -7.98 14.79 0.60
CA ILE A 468 -9.21 15.54 0.33
C ILE A 468 -8.92 17.04 0.25
N LEU A 469 -8.18 17.59 1.21
CA LEU A 469 -7.84 19.02 1.24
C LEU A 469 -7.04 19.42 0.00
N VAL A 470 -6.02 18.65 -0.39
CA VAL A 470 -5.22 18.99 -1.57
C VAL A 470 -6.02 18.81 -2.85
N LEU A 471 -6.87 17.80 -2.97
CA LEU A 471 -7.75 17.68 -4.12
C LEU A 471 -8.76 18.83 -4.21
N LEU A 472 -9.23 19.35 -3.08
CA LEU A 472 -10.13 20.50 -3.03
C LEU A 472 -9.45 21.80 -3.48
N PHE A 473 -8.23 22.06 -3.01
CA PHE A 473 -7.52 23.32 -3.32
C PHE A 473 -6.65 23.24 -4.57
N ARG A 474 -6.22 22.04 -4.98
CA ARG A 474 -5.31 21.80 -6.09
C ARG A 474 -5.54 20.42 -6.73
N PRO A 475 -6.64 20.23 -7.49
CA PRO A 475 -7.05 18.93 -8.03
C PRO A 475 -6.05 18.29 -9.01
N GLN A 476 -5.10 19.07 -9.53
CA GLN A 476 -4.03 18.60 -10.39
C GLN A 476 -2.84 17.98 -9.62
N GLY A 477 -2.88 18.00 -8.28
CA GLY A 477 -1.75 17.59 -7.44
C GLY A 477 -0.63 18.64 -7.40
N ILE A 478 0.44 18.31 -6.66
CA ILE A 478 1.58 19.23 -6.38
C ILE A 478 2.41 19.47 -7.64
N LEU A 479 2.59 18.44 -8.48
CA LEU A 479 3.46 18.46 -9.68
C LEU A 479 2.71 18.14 -10.99
N GLY A 480 1.38 18.10 -10.99
CA GLY A 480 0.60 17.83 -12.21
C GLY A 480 0.73 18.91 -13.27
N ARG A 481 0.78 18.49 -14.54
CA ARG A 481 0.77 19.39 -15.69
C ARG A 481 -0.66 19.91 -15.91
N ARG A 482 -0.80 21.21 -16.16
CA ARG A 482 -2.06 21.79 -16.61
C ARG A 482 -2.34 21.31 -18.03
N GLU A 483 -3.31 20.44 -18.22
CA GLU A 483 -3.93 20.28 -19.53
C GLU A 483 -4.69 21.56 -19.85
N ARG A 484 -4.32 22.23 -20.94
CA ARG A 484 -5.18 23.22 -21.57
C ARG A 484 -6.32 22.43 -22.21
N VAL A 485 -7.44 22.38 -21.51
CA VAL A 485 -8.72 22.03 -22.14
C VAL A 485 -8.99 23.18 -23.12
N GLY A 486 -8.73 22.92 -24.39
CA GLY A 486 -8.88 23.85 -25.50
C GLY A 486 -9.65 23.19 -26.62
#